data_AF-A0A957HE69-F1
#
_entry.id   AF-A0A957HE69-F1
#
_cell.length_a   1.000
_cell.length_b   1.000
_cell.length_c   1.000
_cell.angle_alpha   90.00
_cell.angle_beta   90.00
_cell.angle_gamma   90.00
#
_symmetry.space_group_name_H-M   'P 1'
#
loop_
_entity.id
_entity.type
_entity.pdbx_description
1 polymer ?
#
loop_
_entity_poly.entity_id
_entity_poly.type
_entity_poly.pdbx_seq_one_letter_code
_entity_poly.pdbx_strand_id
1 'polypeptide(L)'
;YFYSHPRPPMVPEMGNAVAGLAGGVIRDAELDEEVIVMPPAKGAVHSADIEYAMGTLSTNTVYAWTTEDQQVSELMQGYYANFIKTGDPNGDGLPDWPNASEGAEMRYMVWDVQPTVKVDSHRERYIFLDRISG
;
A
#
# COMPACT_ATOMS: atom_id res chain seq x y z
N TYR A 1 5.82 -0.93 -8.39
CA TYR A 1 5.60 -1.80 -7.23
C TYR A 1 4.10 -2.01 -7.05
N PHE A 2 3.69 -2.91 -6.16
CA PHE A 2 2.30 -3.11 -5.75
C PHE A 2 2.25 -3.14 -4.22
N TYR A 3 1.43 -2.31 -3.58
CA TYR A 3 1.24 -2.32 -2.14
C TYR A 3 -0.01 -3.14 -1.80
N SER A 4 0.14 -4.21 -1.00
CA SER A 4 -0.95 -5.15 -0.69
C SER A 4 -1.45 -5.09 0.74
N HIS A 5 -0.63 -4.56 1.66
CA HIS A 5 -0.94 -4.57 3.07
C HIS A 5 -2.20 -3.74 3.38
N PRO A 6 -3.24 -4.32 4.02
CA PRO A 6 -4.43 -3.58 4.38
C PRO A 6 -4.12 -2.60 5.52
N ARG A 7 -4.89 -1.51 5.61
CA ARG A 7 -4.86 -0.70 6.85
C ARG A 7 -5.41 -1.53 8.02
N PRO A 8 -4.87 -1.35 9.24
CA PRO A 8 -5.44 -1.97 10.42
C PRO A 8 -6.82 -1.37 10.74
N PRO A 9 -7.61 -2.03 11.61
CA PRO A 9 -8.88 -1.49 12.07
C PRO A 9 -8.72 -0.11 12.73
N MET A 10 -9.82 0.65 12.80
CA MET A 10 -9.86 1.87 13.60
C MET A 10 -9.71 1.57 15.09
N VAL A 11 -9.16 2.52 15.84
CA VAL A 11 -9.06 2.41 17.31
C VAL A 11 -10.45 2.36 17.95
N PRO A 12 -10.63 1.68 19.10
CA PRO A 12 -11.93 1.56 19.77
C PRO A 12 -12.60 2.91 20.09
N GLU A 13 -11.81 3.97 20.31
CA GLU A 13 -12.27 5.33 20.59
C GLU A 13 -13.04 5.95 19.42
N MET A 14 -12.92 5.40 18.22
CA MET A 14 -13.70 5.82 17.04
C MET A 14 -15.16 5.38 17.10
N GLY A 15 -15.55 4.49 18.04
CA GLY A 15 -16.94 4.13 18.29
C GLY A 15 -17.66 3.61 17.03
N ASN A 16 -18.77 4.24 16.66
CA ASN A 16 -19.59 3.86 15.50
C ASN A 16 -19.06 4.42 14.17
N ALA A 17 -17.86 5.00 14.15
CA ALA A 17 -17.28 5.51 12.92
C ALA A 17 -16.81 4.37 12.01
N VAL A 18 -16.88 4.60 10.70
CA VAL A 18 -16.42 3.66 9.67
C VAL A 18 -15.38 4.31 8.75
N ALA A 19 -14.50 3.49 8.17
CA ALA A 19 -13.53 3.94 7.19
C ALA A 19 -14.22 4.37 5.89
N GLY A 20 -13.94 5.60 5.46
CA GLY A 20 -14.33 6.15 4.18
C GLY A 20 -13.25 5.96 3.11
N LEU A 21 -13.51 6.51 1.92
CA LEU A 21 -12.58 6.47 0.81
C LEU A 21 -11.28 7.24 1.13
N ALA A 22 -10.15 6.74 0.61
CA ALA A 22 -8.83 7.36 0.72
C ALA A 22 -8.38 7.72 2.15
N GLY A 23 -8.90 7.03 3.17
CA GLY A 23 -8.56 7.27 4.58
C GLY A 23 -9.48 8.25 5.31
N GLY A 24 -10.58 8.69 4.68
CA GLY A 24 -11.61 9.46 5.36
C GLY A 24 -12.28 8.68 6.50
N VAL A 25 -12.95 9.41 7.40
CA VAL A 25 -13.73 8.86 8.50
C VAL A 25 -15.16 9.34 8.37
N ILE A 26 -16.12 8.41 8.43
CA ILE A 26 -17.55 8.73 8.45
C ILE A 26 -18.05 8.49 9.87
N ARG A 27 -18.64 9.52 10.50
CA ARG A 27 -19.24 9.46 11.85
C ARG A 27 -20.77 9.43 11.74
N ASP A 28 -21.43 8.89 12.75
CA ASP A 28 -22.89 8.85 12.87
C ASP A 28 -23.57 8.24 11.63
N ALA A 29 -23.18 7.01 11.26
CA ALA A 29 -23.76 6.24 10.16
C ALA A 29 -25.27 5.94 10.30
N GLU A 30 -25.97 6.55 11.27
CA GLU A 30 -27.41 6.44 11.48
C GLU A 30 -28.25 7.51 10.74
N LEU A 31 -27.67 8.41 9.92
CA LEU A 31 -28.43 9.52 9.32
C LEU A 31 -28.42 9.62 7.79
N ASP A 32 -28.23 8.52 7.06
CA ASP A 32 -28.80 8.36 5.72
C ASP A 32 -29.01 6.85 5.46
N GLU A 33 -30.18 6.46 4.97
CA GLU A 33 -30.56 5.06 4.69
C GLU A 33 -29.64 4.32 3.69
N GLU A 34 -28.60 4.99 3.14
CA GLU A 34 -27.63 4.44 2.20
C GLU A 34 -26.15 4.60 2.66
N VAL A 35 -25.82 4.50 3.95
CA VAL A 35 -24.42 4.28 4.32
C VAL A 35 -24.01 2.88 3.86
N ILE A 36 -23.40 2.77 2.68
CA ILE A 36 -22.76 1.55 2.21
C ILE A 36 -21.55 1.30 3.12
N VAL A 37 -21.75 0.55 4.20
CA VAL A 37 -20.66 0.03 5.02
C VAL A 37 -19.90 -0.97 4.16
N MET A 38 -18.77 -0.54 3.61
CA MET A 38 -17.91 -1.41 2.82
C MET A 38 -17.36 -2.52 3.73
N PRO A 39 -17.35 -3.79 3.29
CA PRO A 39 -16.69 -4.84 4.05
C PRO A 39 -15.21 -4.48 4.24
N PRO A 40 -14.55 -4.99 5.30
CA PRO A 40 -13.14 -4.76 5.53
C PRO A 40 -12.33 -5.03 4.25
N ALA A 41 -11.47 -4.08 3.89
CA ALA A 41 -10.67 -4.20 2.68
C ALA A 41 -9.78 -5.44 2.78
N LYS A 42 -9.85 -6.32 1.77
CA LYS A 42 -9.02 -7.54 1.70
C LYS A 42 -7.59 -7.26 1.22
N GLY A 43 -7.24 -5.99 1.07
CA GLY A 43 -5.94 -5.50 0.63
C GLY A 43 -5.89 -3.99 0.72
N ALA A 44 -4.83 -3.40 0.19
CA ALA A 44 -4.65 -1.95 0.21
C ALA A 44 -5.79 -1.19 -0.48
N VAL A 45 -6.38 -0.24 0.26
CA VAL A 45 -7.27 0.77 -0.33
C VAL A 45 -6.44 1.86 -1.00
N HIS A 46 -7.08 2.66 -1.86
CA HIS A 46 -6.44 3.82 -2.45
C HIS A 46 -5.83 4.73 -1.37
N SER A 47 -4.61 5.21 -1.62
CA SER A 47 -3.81 6.06 -0.73
C SER A 47 -3.34 5.42 0.57
N ALA A 48 -3.56 4.12 0.79
CA ALA A 48 -3.14 3.45 2.02
C ALA A 48 -1.63 3.47 2.22
N ASP A 49 -0.86 3.41 1.14
CA ASP A 49 0.60 3.35 1.12
C ASP A 49 1.29 4.65 1.53
N ILE A 50 0.64 5.81 1.41
CA ILE A 50 1.25 7.12 1.64
C ILE A 50 1.80 7.24 3.07
N GLU A 51 1.04 6.82 4.08
CA GLU A 51 1.45 6.96 5.48
C GLU A 51 2.64 6.05 5.83
N TYR A 52 2.72 4.89 5.17
CA TYR A 52 3.85 3.95 5.29
C TYR A 52 5.08 4.50 4.59
N ALA A 53 4.92 4.99 3.36
CA ALA A 53 5.97 5.59 2.56
C ALA A 53 6.62 6.80 3.26
N MET A 54 5.80 7.61 3.93
CA MET A 54 6.24 8.85 4.57
C MET A 54 6.68 8.66 6.04
N GLY A 55 6.49 7.48 6.61
CA GLY A 55 6.84 7.22 8.02
C GLY A 55 5.94 7.97 9.02
N THR A 56 4.69 8.24 8.65
CA THR A 56 3.78 9.10 9.44
C THR A 56 2.70 8.33 10.20
N LEU A 57 2.76 7.00 10.26
CA LEU A 57 1.76 6.16 10.92
C LEU A 57 1.42 6.66 12.33
N SER A 58 2.42 6.97 13.16
CA SER A 58 2.22 7.44 14.54
C SER A 58 1.47 8.77 14.67
N THR A 59 1.34 9.54 13.59
CA THR A 59 0.62 10.83 13.59
C THR A 59 -0.87 10.66 13.34
N ASN A 60 -1.28 9.53 12.78
CA ASN A 60 -2.69 9.22 12.54
C ASN A 60 -3.24 8.37 13.69
N THR A 61 -4.05 8.98 14.57
CA THR A 61 -4.63 8.32 15.73
C THR A 61 -5.96 7.60 15.45
N VAL A 62 -6.42 7.59 14.19
CA VAL A 62 -7.67 6.92 13.79
C VAL A 62 -7.49 5.40 13.76
N TYR A 63 -6.32 4.92 13.36
CA TYR A 63 -6.07 3.50 13.11
C TYR A 63 -5.21 2.87 14.21
N ALA A 64 -5.51 1.62 14.52
CA ALA A 64 -4.79 0.82 15.51
C ALA A 64 -3.51 0.23 14.90
N TRP A 65 -2.53 1.09 14.58
CA TRP A 65 -1.26 0.68 13.98
C TRP A 65 -0.55 -0.40 14.81
N THR A 66 -0.10 -1.43 14.12
CA THR A 66 0.58 -2.60 14.68
C THR A 66 2.08 -2.53 14.47
N THR A 67 2.81 -3.43 15.11
CA THR A 67 4.25 -3.60 14.86
C THR A 67 4.55 -4.02 13.42
N GLU A 68 3.66 -4.81 12.80
CA GLU A 68 3.78 -5.20 11.39
C GLU A 68 3.65 -3.99 10.47
N ASP A 69 2.73 -3.07 10.77
CA ASP A 69 2.58 -1.82 10.00
C ASP A 69 3.86 -0.96 10.05
N GLN A 70 4.46 -0.84 11.24
CA GLN A 70 5.72 -0.12 11.41
C GLN A 70 6.85 -0.80 10.62
N GLN A 71 6.94 -2.12 10.66
CA GLN A 71 7.92 -2.88 9.87
C GLN A 71 7.75 -2.63 8.37
N VAL A 72 6.52 -2.63 7.86
CA VAL A 72 6.25 -2.32 6.44
C VAL A 72 6.67 -0.90 6.10
N SER A 73 6.40 0.07 6.98
CA SER A 73 6.83 1.46 6.79
C SER A 73 8.35 1.62 6.78
N GLU A 74 9.06 0.95 7.69
CA GLU A 74 10.52 0.94 7.73
C GLU A 74 11.14 0.34 6.47
N LEU A 75 10.57 -0.77 5.98
CA LEU A 75 10.99 -1.38 4.72
C LEU A 75 10.83 -0.40 3.55
N MET A 76 9.64 0.20 3.38
CA MET A 76 9.38 1.15 2.29
C MET A 76 10.34 2.34 2.34
N GLN A 77 10.53 2.94 3.51
CA GLN A 77 11.46 4.05 3.70
C GLN A 77 12.91 3.65 3.42
N GLY A 78 13.32 2.44 3.77
CA GLY A 78 14.64 1.90 3.45
C GLY A 78 14.92 1.87 1.95
N TYR A 79 14.03 1.25 1.17
CA TYR A 79 14.19 1.21 -0.29
C TYR A 79 14.14 2.61 -0.93
N TYR A 80 13.25 3.49 -0.47
CA TYR A 80 13.19 4.87 -0.99
C TYR A 80 14.44 5.67 -0.65
N ALA A 81 14.92 5.59 0.59
CA ALA A 81 16.13 6.27 1.00
C ALA A 81 17.36 5.77 0.21
N ASN A 82 17.47 4.47 -0.03
CA ASN A 82 18.54 3.91 -0.86
C ASN A 82 18.48 4.44 -2.29
N PHE A 83 17.29 4.35 -2.92
CA PHE A 83 17.10 4.85 -4.28
C PHE A 83 17.44 6.34 -4.41
N ILE A 84 17.01 7.17 -3.46
CA ILE A 84 17.33 8.61 -3.46
C ILE A 84 18.83 8.86 -3.36
N LYS A 85 19.56 8.05 -2.57
CA LYS A 85 21.00 8.23 -2.35
C LYS A 85 21.85 7.72 -3.52
N THR A 86 21.47 6.60 -4.11
CA THR A 86 22.36 5.82 -5.00
C THR A 86 21.78 5.56 -6.40
N GLY A 87 20.48 5.76 -6.59
CA GLY A 87 19.75 5.32 -7.78
C GLY A 87 19.42 3.82 -7.79
N ASP A 88 19.83 3.06 -6.78
CA ASP A 88 19.53 1.64 -6.58
C ASP A 88 18.73 1.49 -5.28
N PRO A 89 17.48 0.96 -5.31
CA PRO A 89 16.68 0.83 -4.11
C PRO A 89 17.18 -0.27 -3.16
N ASN A 90 18.06 -1.16 -3.62
CA ASN A 90 18.57 -2.29 -2.83
C ASN A 90 19.56 -1.87 -1.73
N GLY A 91 19.65 -2.67 -0.67
CA GLY A 91 20.56 -2.45 0.44
C GLY A 91 20.52 -3.59 1.46
N ASP A 92 21.41 -3.53 2.46
CA ASP A 92 21.54 -4.58 3.48
C ASP A 92 20.21 -4.81 4.22
N GLY A 93 19.84 -6.08 4.37
CA GLY A 93 18.62 -6.50 5.08
C GLY A 93 17.32 -6.36 4.29
N LEU A 94 17.39 -5.91 3.03
CA LEU A 94 16.24 -5.80 2.14
C LEU A 94 16.23 -6.94 1.11
N PRO A 95 15.07 -7.53 0.76
CA PRO A 95 14.99 -8.43 -0.38
C PRO A 95 15.48 -7.79 -1.68
N ASP A 96 16.11 -8.59 -2.54
CA ASP A 96 16.56 -8.10 -3.84
C ASP A 96 15.36 -7.67 -4.69
N TRP A 97 15.43 -6.46 -5.25
CA TRP A 97 14.48 -5.90 -6.19
C TRP A 97 15.19 -5.67 -7.54
N PRO A 98 15.04 -6.60 -8.49
CA PRO A 98 15.66 -6.51 -9.80
C PRO A 98 15.16 -5.32 -10.62
N ASN A 99 16.01 -4.81 -11.50
CA ASN A 99 15.64 -3.74 -12.42
C ASN A 99 14.53 -4.21 -13.36
N ALA A 100 13.56 -3.34 -13.61
CA ALA A 100 12.44 -3.57 -14.52
C ALA A 100 12.87 -3.99 -15.95
N SER A 101 14.02 -3.50 -16.41
CA SER A 101 14.58 -3.79 -17.74
C SER A 101 15.44 -5.06 -17.77
N GLU A 102 15.64 -5.72 -16.62
CA GLU A 102 16.50 -6.88 -16.53
C GLU A 102 15.71 -8.18 -16.78
N GLY A 103 16.03 -8.83 -17.89
CA GLY A 103 15.41 -10.08 -18.32
C GLY A 103 14.25 -9.87 -19.30
N ALA A 104 13.62 -10.98 -19.71
CA ALA A 104 12.49 -10.95 -20.63
C ALA A 104 11.17 -10.56 -19.96
N GLU A 105 11.05 -10.81 -18.66
CA GLU A 105 9.84 -10.61 -17.88
C GLU A 105 9.96 -9.39 -16.97
N MET A 106 8.93 -8.55 -16.99
CA MET A 106 8.83 -7.43 -16.06
C MET A 106 8.58 -7.95 -14.65
N ARG A 107 9.37 -7.49 -13.68
CA ARG A 107 9.26 -7.87 -12.28
C ARG A 107 8.95 -6.64 -11.43
N TYR A 108 8.13 -6.80 -10.40
CA TYR A 108 7.79 -5.72 -9.48
C TYR A 108 7.79 -6.21 -8.03
N MET A 109 8.18 -5.31 -7.13
CA MET A 109 8.06 -5.52 -5.69
C MET A 109 6.61 -5.48 -5.25
N VAL A 110 6.20 -6.47 -4.46
CA VAL A 110 4.96 -6.51 -3.68
C VAL A 110 5.30 -6.15 -2.24
N TRP A 111 4.75 -5.04 -1.75
CA TRP A 111 4.92 -4.61 -0.37
C TRP A 111 3.88 -5.23 0.54
N ASP A 112 4.36 -6.01 1.48
CA ASP A 112 3.64 -6.54 2.63
C ASP A 112 4.64 -6.79 3.75
N VAL A 113 4.20 -7.36 4.87
CA VAL A 113 5.07 -7.74 6.01
C VAL A 113 6.28 -8.55 5.55
N GLN A 114 6.08 -9.39 4.53
CA GLN A 114 7.14 -10.10 3.81
C GLN A 114 7.16 -9.63 2.36
N PRO A 115 8.04 -8.68 1.99
CA PRO A 115 8.10 -8.20 0.62
C PRO A 115 8.55 -9.31 -0.32
N THR A 116 7.90 -9.41 -1.47
CA THR A 116 8.22 -10.42 -2.49
C THR A 116 8.28 -9.80 -3.87
N VAL A 117 9.15 -10.31 -4.73
CA VAL A 117 9.17 -9.94 -6.15
C VAL A 117 8.25 -10.86 -6.93
N LYS A 118 7.38 -10.28 -7.77
CA LYS A 118 6.51 -11.04 -8.67
C LYS A 118 6.76 -10.67 -10.12
N VAL A 119 6.52 -11.64 -11.00
CA VAL A 119 6.47 -11.44 -12.45
C VAL A 119 5.13 -10.82 -12.82
N ASP A 120 5.15 -9.84 -13.72
CA ASP A 120 3.94 -9.23 -14.28
C ASP A 120 3.26 -10.15 -15.29
N SER A 121 2.14 -10.76 -14.86
CA SER A 121 1.28 -11.59 -15.69
C SER A 121 0.24 -10.78 -16.49
N HIS A 122 0.17 -9.45 -16.32
CA HIS A 122 -0.84 -8.59 -16.94
C HIS A 122 -0.29 -7.69 -18.04
N ARG A 123 1.00 -7.79 -18.36
CA ARG A 123 1.68 -6.95 -19.36
C ARG A 123 0.96 -6.90 -20.70
N GLU A 124 0.46 -8.04 -21.19
CA GLU A 124 -0.25 -8.11 -22.48
C GLU A 124 -1.54 -7.28 -22.46
N ARG A 125 -2.26 -7.25 -21.33
CA ARG A 125 -3.46 -6.42 -21.16
C ARG A 125 -3.11 -4.94 -21.24
N TYR A 126 -2.03 -4.50 -20.59
CA TYR A 126 -1.60 -3.10 -20.65
C TYR A 126 -1.20 -2.69 -22.07
N ILE A 127 -0.42 -3.53 -22.76
CA ILE A 127 -0.05 -3.30 -24.18
C ILE A 127 -1.28 -3.24 -25.08
N PHE A 128 -2.28 -4.10 -24.86
CA PHE A 128 -3.52 -4.06 -25.62
C PHE A 128 -4.28 -2.74 -25.39
N LEU A 129 -4.43 -2.31 -24.12
CA LEU A 129 -5.13 -1.07 -23.77
C LEU A 129 -4.44 0.16 -24.39
N ASP A 130 -3.10 0.23 -24.35
CA ASP A 130 -2.31 1.30 -24.98
C ASP A 130 -2.59 1.40 -26.49
N ARG A 131 -2.70 0.26 -27.18
CA ARG A 131 -2.96 0.22 -28.63
C ARG A 131 -4.34 0.74 -29.02
N ILE A 132 -5.35 0.58 -28.16
CA ILE A 132 -6.74 0.96 -28.47
C ILE A 132 -7.15 2.31 -27.89
N SER A 133 -6.32 2.88 -27.00
CA SER A 133 -6.56 4.18 -26.38
C SER A 133 -5.89 5.34 -27.13
N GLY A 134 -5.24 5.04 -28.27
CA GLY A 134 -4.55 5.99 -29.15
C GLY A 134 -5.40 6.47 -30.31
#